data_AF-A0A436BH56-F1
#
_entry.id   AF-A0A436BH56-F1
#
_cell.length_a   1.000
_cell.length_b   1.000
_cell.length_c   1.000
_cell.angle_alpha   90.00
_cell.angle_beta   90.00
_cell.angle_gamma   90.00
#
_symmetry.space_group_name_H-M   'P 1'
#
loop_
_entity.id
_entity.type
_entity.pdbx_description
1 polymer ?
#
loop_
_entity_poly.entity_id
_entity_poly.type
_entity_poly.pdbx_seq_one_letter_code
_entity_poly.pdbx_strand_id
1 'polypeptide(L)'
;MVGQQGNRRLVVATDRAAVEAGLRVGMPATKAQALIQGLAVMEAEPDADAEALERLALWALRRYAPIVAPDPPDGLVMDTTGADHLHGGEQLMLADMVERLSQVGFSARAAIADSWGALGCCSCGGA
;
A
#
# COMPACT_ATOMS: atom_id res chain seq x y z
N MET A 1 1.99 -6.40 -11.62
CA MET A 1 3.47 -6.37 -11.61
C MET A 1 4.03 -7.72 -11.23
N VAL A 2 5.18 -8.10 -11.79
CA VAL A 2 5.93 -9.30 -11.43
C VAL A 2 7.29 -8.91 -10.86
N GLY A 3 7.67 -9.56 -9.78
CA GLY A 3 8.96 -9.41 -9.15
C GLY A 3 9.75 -10.72 -9.21
N GLN A 4 11.05 -10.61 -9.01
CA GLN A 4 11.95 -11.76 -8.98
C GLN A 4 12.27 -12.12 -7.53
N GLN A 5 11.89 -13.35 -7.12
CA GLN A 5 12.24 -13.90 -5.81
C GLN A 5 13.15 -15.12 -6.03
N GLY A 6 14.45 -14.90 -5.90
CA GLY A 6 15.48 -15.88 -6.29
C GLY A 6 15.42 -16.19 -7.80
N ASN A 7 15.29 -17.46 -8.18
CA ASN A 7 15.18 -17.88 -9.59
C ASN A 7 13.72 -17.93 -10.10
N ARG A 8 12.74 -17.42 -9.35
CA ARG A 8 11.32 -17.49 -9.71
C ARG A 8 10.75 -16.10 -9.95
N ARG A 9 9.97 -15.96 -11.02
CA ARG A 9 9.17 -14.76 -11.32
C ARG A 9 7.76 -14.94 -10.77
N LEU A 10 7.38 -14.07 -9.84
CA LEU A 10 6.11 -14.13 -9.13
C LEU A 10 5.33 -12.83 -9.32
N VAL A 11 4.01 -12.92 -9.34
CA VAL A 11 3.13 -11.77 -9.28
C VAL A 11 3.29 -11.12 -7.90
N VAL A 12 3.73 -9.87 -7.86
CA VAL A 12 3.91 -9.11 -6.60
C VAL A 12 2.80 -8.11 -6.36
N ALA A 13 2.12 -7.66 -7.42
CA ALA A 13 0.95 -6.79 -7.34
C ALA A 13 -0.02 -7.08 -8.48
N THR A 14 -1.31 -6.90 -8.22
CA THR A 14 -2.42 -7.10 -9.17
C THR A 14 -3.41 -5.95 -9.10
N ASP A 15 -3.93 -5.52 -10.25
CA ASP A 15 -5.08 -4.62 -10.27
C ASP A 15 -6.39 -5.35 -9.94
N ARG A 16 -7.47 -4.60 -9.78
CA ARG A 16 -8.79 -5.15 -9.42
C ARG A 16 -9.34 -6.11 -10.49
N ALA A 17 -9.19 -5.80 -11.77
CA ALA A 17 -9.69 -6.64 -12.86
C ALA A 17 -8.93 -7.99 -12.92
N ALA A 18 -7.63 -7.96 -12.65
CA ALA A 18 -6.80 -9.15 -12.52
C ALA A 18 -7.25 -10.03 -11.35
N VAL A 19 -7.57 -9.44 -10.18
CA VAL A 19 -8.11 -10.19 -9.03
C VAL A 19 -9.46 -10.82 -9.36
N GLU A 20 -10.36 -10.08 -10.00
CA GLU A 20 -11.68 -10.58 -10.44
C GLU A 20 -11.55 -11.74 -11.44
N ALA A 21 -10.52 -11.70 -12.29
CA ALA A 21 -10.16 -12.79 -13.22
C ALA A 21 -9.37 -13.95 -12.56
N GLY A 22 -9.14 -13.89 -11.24
CA GLY A 22 -8.56 -14.99 -10.46
C GLY A 22 -7.04 -14.95 -10.28
N LEU A 23 -6.37 -13.86 -10.66
CA LEU A 23 -4.96 -13.66 -10.33
C LEU A 23 -4.80 -13.35 -8.84
N ARG A 24 -3.67 -13.79 -8.28
CA ARG A 24 -3.30 -13.56 -6.88
C ARG A 24 -1.83 -13.23 -6.78
N VAL A 25 -1.48 -12.39 -5.80
CA VAL A 25 -0.08 -12.15 -5.41
C VAL A 25 0.56 -13.47 -4.94
N GLY A 26 1.84 -13.67 -5.27
CA GLY A 26 2.59 -14.92 -5.06
C GLY A 26 2.39 -15.97 -6.15
N MET A 27 1.50 -15.75 -7.12
CA MET A 27 1.31 -16.67 -8.24
C MET A 27 2.50 -16.61 -9.22
N PRO A 28 2.98 -17.73 -9.79
CA PRO A 28 3.98 -17.70 -10.85
C PRO A 28 3.52 -16.90 -12.06
N ALA A 29 4.40 -16.06 -12.62
CA ALA A 29 4.08 -15.21 -13.77
C ALA A 29 3.53 -16.02 -14.96
N THR A 30 4.11 -17.19 -15.23
CA THR A 30 3.66 -18.12 -16.29
C THR A 30 2.23 -18.61 -16.07
N LYS A 31 1.84 -18.86 -14.81
CA LYS A 31 0.48 -19.28 -14.48
C LYS A 31 -0.50 -18.12 -14.64
N ALA A 32 -0.13 -16.91 -14.23
CA ALA A 32 -0.95 -15.73 -14.43
C ALA A 32 -1.20 -15.45 -15.92
N GLN A 33 -0.17 -15.56 -16.75
CA GLN A 33 -0.27 -15.40 -18.22
C GLN A 33 -1.13 -16.48 -18.88
N ALA A 34 -1.16 -17.70 -18.33
CA ALA A 34 -2.03 -18.77 -18.83
C ALA A 34 -3.51 -18.55 -18.47
N LEU A 35 -3.80 -17.87 -17.35
CA LEU A 35 -5.17 -17.56 -16.92
C LEU A 35 -5.79 -16.41 -17.72
N ILE A 36 -4.99 -15.39 -18.05
CA ILE A 36 -5.45 -14.23 -18.81
C ILE A 36 -4.63 -14.09 -20.09
N GLN A 37 -5.24 -14.44 -21.22
CA GLN A 37 -4.63 -14.24 -22.53
C GLN A 37 -4.52 -12.74 -22.81
N GLY A 38 -3.30 -12.27 -23.10
CA GLY A 38 -3.03 -10.83 -23.28
C GLY A 38 -2.75 -10.06 -21.99
N LEU A 39 -2.49 -10.74 -20.87
CA LEU A 39 -2.11 -10.10 -19.61
C LEU A 39 -0.91 -9.16 -19.80
N ALA A 40 -1.11 -7.88 -19.50
CA ALA A 40 -0.02 -6.91 -19.42
C ALA A 40 0.83 -7.21 -18.18
N VAL A 41 2.10 -7.56 -18.40
CA VAL A 41 3.05 -7.86 -17.34
C VAL A 41 4.09 -6.74 -17.29
N MET A 42 4.14 -6.05 -16.15
CA MET A 42 5.14 -5.04 -15.84
C MET A 42 6.10 -5.58 -14.79
N GLU A 43 7.39 -5.35 -14.96
CA GLU A 43 8.40 -5.66 -13.94
C GLU A 43 8.20 -4.71 -12.75
N ALA A 44 8.36 -5.24 -11.54
CA ALA A 44 8.37 -4.43 -10.33
C ALA A 44 9.74 -3.74 -10.19
N GLU A 45 9.73 -2.47 -9.82
CA GLU A 45 10.93 -1.66 -9.58
C GLU A 45 11.00 -1.33 -8.08
N PRO A 46 11.40 -2.28 -7.23
CA PRO A 46 11.28 -2.14 -5.77
C PRO A 46 12.05 -0.94 -5.21
N ASP A 47 13.17 -0.56 -5.85
CA ASP A 47 13.94 0.62 -5.45
C ASP A 47 13.20 1.92 -5.76
N ALA A 48 12.52 1.99 -6.92
CA ALA A 48 11.71 3.14 -7.30
C ALA A 48 10.43 3.24 -6.46
N ASP A 49 9.82 2.09 -6.15
CA ASP A 49 8.65 1.99 -5.27
C ASP A 49 9.02 2.45 -3.83
N ALA A 50 10.19 2.04 -3.32
CA ALA A 50 10.69 2.48 -2.02
C ALA A 50 10.96 3.99 -1.98
N GLU A 51 11.60 4.55 -3.02
CA GLU A 51 11.83 6.01 -3.09
C GLU A 51 10.50 6.78 -3.15
N ALA A 52 9.52 6.28 -3.91
CA ALA A 52 8.19 6.87 -3.94
C ALA A 52 7.51 6.84 -2.57
N LEU A 53 7.63 5.72 -1.83
CA LEU A 53 7.08 5.56 -0.49
C LEU A 53 7.75 6.52 0.51
N GLU A 54 9.07 6.69 0.44
CA GLU A 54 9.80 7.66 1.27
C GLU A 54 9.36 9.11 0.99
N ARG A 55 9.18 9.46 -0.29
CA ARG A 55 8.66 10.78 -0.67
C ARG A 55 7.25 11.00 -0.14
N LEU A 56 6.42 9.96 -0.14
CA LEU A 56 5.08 10.02 0.44
C LEU A 56 5.12 10.19 1.97
N ALA A 57 6.03 9.48 2.65
CA ALA A 57 6.26 9.63 4.09
C ALA A 57 6.67 11.07 4.44
N LEU A 58 7.58 11.67 3.68
CA LEU A 58 8.02 13.07 3.88
C LEU A 58 6.90 14.09 3.64
N TRP A 59 6.04 13.85 2.65
CA TRP A 59 4.85 14.68 2.42
C TRP A 59 3.90 14.61 3.62
N ALA A 60 3.64 13.40 4.13
CA ALA A 60 2.77 13.19 5.28
C ALA A 60 3.35 13.79 6.58
N LEU A 61 4.66 13.64 6.80
CA LEU A 61 5.38 14.22 7.94
C LEU A 61 5.25 15.75 8.01
N ARG A 62 5.30 16.42 6.86
CA ARG A 62 5.22 17.89 6.81
C ARG A 62 3.82 18.44 7.09
N ARG A 63 2.77 17.63 6.98
CA ARG A 63 1.39 18.12 6.92
C ARG A 63 0.47 17.54 7.98
N TYR A 64 0.70 16.30 8.40
CA TYR A 64 -0.27 15.55 9.19
C TYR A 64 0.25 15.19 10.58
N ALA A 65 1.46 14.65 10.67
CA ALA A 65 1.96 14.06 11.90
C ALA A 65 3.43 14.40 12.14
N PRO A 66 3.85 14.62 13.39
CA PRO A 66 5.26 14.86 13.74
C PRO A 66 6.13 13.61 13.56
N ILE A 67 5.54 12.42 13.51
CA ILE A 67 6.24 11.15 13.30
C ILE A 67 5.51 10.39 12.19
N VAL A 68 6.22 10.14 11.10
CA VAL A 68 5.77 9.30 9.99
C VAL A 68 6.93 8.39 9.59
N ALA A 69 6.66 7.11 9.43
CA ALA A 69 7.61 6.12 8.95
C ALA A 69 7.00 5.34 7.76
N PRO A 70 7.79 5.06 6.71
CA PRO A 70 7.38 4.11 5.69
C PRO A 70 7.25 2.70 6.29
N ASP A 71 6.19 1.99 5.89
CA ASP A 71 5.92 0.58 6.22
C ASP A 71 5.87 -0.23 4.92
N PRO A 72 7.02 -0.71 4.43
CA PRO A 72 7.09 -1.40 3.16
C PRO A 72 6.20 -2.65 3.09
N PRO A 73 5.66 -3.00 1.91
CA PRO A 73 5.97 -2.40 0.61
C PRO A 73 5.11 -1.18 0.22
N ASP A 74 3.90 -1.03 0.78
CA ASP A 74 2.91 -0.04 0.30
C ASP A 74 2.20 0.73 1.45
N GLY A 75 2.81 0.76 2.63
CA GLY A 75 2.22 1.32 3.85
C GLY A 75 2.94 2.55 4.38
N LEU A 76 2.21 3.38 5.13
CA LEU A 76 2.76 4.41 6.00
C LEU A 76 2.21 4.22 7.40
N VAL A 77 3.07 4.34 8.41
CA VAL A 77 2.64 4.41 9.80
C VAL A 77 2.96 5.79 10.34
N MET A 78 2.01 6.39 11.04
CA MET A 78 2.13 7.73 11.56
C MET A 78 1.59 7.83 12.97
N ASP A 79 2.30 8.61 13.80
CA ASP A 79 1.85 8.97 15.14
C ASP A 79 1.16 10.32 15.09
N THR A 80 -0.15 10.33 15.29
CA THR A 80 -0.96 11.55 15.29
C THR A 80 -1.20 12.11 16.69
N THR A 81 -0.55 11.54 17.72
CA THR A 81 -0.72 11.94 19.12
C THR A 81 -0.53 13.45 19.29
N GLY A 82 -1.60 14.16 19.63
CA GLY A 82 -1.59 15.60 19.85
C GLY A 82 -1.49 16.46 18.57
N ALA A 83 -1.74 15.91 17.37
CA ALA A 83 -1.91 16.67 16.12
C ALA A 83 -3.34 16.60 15.56
N ASP A 84 -4.15 15.71 16.13
CA ASP A 84 -5.56 15.47 15.85
C ASP A 84 -6.45 16.70 16.05
N HIS A 85 -6.26 17.44 17.14
CA HIS A 85 -7.04 18.63 17.47
C HIS A 85 -6.80 19.81 16.51
N LEU A 86 -5.67 19.83 15.78
CA LEU A 86 -5.40 20.82 14.74
C LEU A 86 -6.23 20.60 13.48
N HIS A 87 -6.77 19.39 13.29
CA HIS A 87 -7.57 18.98 12.14
C HIS A 87 -9.05 18.77 12.47
N GLY A 88 -9.46 19.09 13.72
CA GLY A 88 -10.83 18.85 14.19
C GLY A 88 -11.10 17.40 14.60
N GLY A 89 -10.06 16.60 14.81
CA GLY A 89 -10.11 15.20 15.21
C GLY A 89 -9.51 14.25 14.18
N GLU A 90 -9.16 13.04 14.63
CA GLU A 90 -8.43 12.03 13.86
C GLU A 90 -9.19 11.59 12.58
N GLN A 91 -10.52 11.49 12.64
CA GLN A 91 -11.32 11.07 11.49
C GLN A 91 -11.32 12.09 10.35
N LEU A 92 -11.37 13.39 10.67
CA LEU A 92 -11.33 14.45 9.65
C LEU A 92 -9.95 14.54 9.01
N MET A 93 -8.91 14.34 9.81
CA MET A 93 -7.52 14.25 9.35
C MET A 93 -7.33 13.09 8.36
N LEU A 94 -7.85 11.90 8.68
CA LEU A 94 -7.81 10.76 7.77
C LEU A 94 -8.61 10.98 6.49
N ALA A 95 -9.80 11.58 6.60
CA ALA A 95 -10.64 11.85 5.44
C ALA A 95 -9.94 12.81 4.45
N ASP A 96 -9.37 13.91 4.95
CA ASP A 96 -8.58 14.85 4.12
C ASP A 96 -7.35 14.16 3.49
N MET A 97 -6.68 13.27 4.23
CA MET A 97 -5.54 12.52 3.71
C MET A 97 -5.94 11.59 2.56
N VAL A 98 -6.98 10.76 2.75
CA VAL A 98 -7.47 9.84 1.72
C VAL A 98 -7.96 10.61 0.50
N GLU A 99 -8.67 11.72 0.71
CA GLU A 99 -9.15 12.55 -0.40
C GLU A 99 -8.00 13.16 -1.20
N ARG A 100 -6.95 13.67 -0.55
CA ARG A 100 -5.77 14.18 -1.27
C ARG A 100 -5.00 13.09 -1.99
N LEU A 101 -4.82 11.93 -1.38
CA LEU A 101 -4.18 10.80 -2.04
C LEU A 101 -4.96 10.40 -3.29
N SER A 102 -6.30 10.41 -3.21
CA SER A 102 -7.16 10.15 -4.36
C SER A 102 -7.02 11.20 -5.48
N GLN A 103 -6.84 12.48 -5.13
CA GLN A 103 -6.60 13.57 -6.10
C GLN A 103 -5.26 13.43 -6.84
N VAL A 104 -4.26 12.81 -6.21
CA VAL A 104 -2.94 12.54 -6.82
C VAL A 104 -2.92 11.19 -7.56
N GLY A 105 -4.04 10.44 -7.54
CA GLY A 105 -4.20 9.17 -8.24
C GLY A 105 -3.88 7.93 -7.42
N PHE A 106 -3.68 8.07 -6.10
CA PHE A 106 -3.44 6.96 -5.19
C PHE A 106 -4.76 6.46 -4.57
N SER A 107 -4.98 5.15 -4.61
CA SER A 107 -6.02 4.50 -3.81
C SER A 107 -5.44 4.19 -2.42
N ALA A 108 -5.79 5.01 -1.42
CA ALA A 108 -5.30 4.85 -0.06
C ALA A 108 -6.39 4.35 0.89
N ARG A 109 -6.00 3.48 1.84
CA ARG A 109 -6.85 3.06 2.96
C ARG A 109 -6.14 3.43 4.26
N ALA A 110 -6.82 4.17 5.12
CA ALA A 110 -6.29 4.55 6.41
C ALA A 110 -7.05 3.86 7.56
N ALA A 111 -6.34 3.57 8.64
CA ALA A 111 -6.89 3.06 9.89
C ALA A 111 -6.18 3.75 11.06
N ILE A 112 -6.94 4.10 12.10
CA ILE A 112 -6.42 4.60 13.38
C ILE A 112 -6.44 3.46 14.38
N ALA A 113 -5.39 3.34 15.19
CA ALA A 113 -5.41 2.51 16.37
C ALA A 113 -4.63 3.20 17.50
N ASP A 114 -5.12 3.08 18.74
CA ASP A 114 -4.52 3.67 19.94
C ASP A 114 -3.12 3.13 20.28
N SER A 115 -2.66 2.09 19.57
CA SER A 115 -1.32 1.54 19.72
C SER A 115 -0.80 0.91 18.42
N TRP A 116 0.50 1.11 18.17
CA TRP A 116 1.27 0.58 17.06
C TRP A 116 1.07 -0.94 16.82
N GLY A 117 0.71 -1.70 17.85
CA GLY A 117 0.52 -3.15 17.80
C GLY A 117 -0.83 -3.63 17.26
N ALA A 118 -1.81 -2.74 17.03
CA ALA A 118 -3.14 -3.13 16.59
C ALA A 118 -3.38 -2.99 15.07
N LEU A 119 -2.46 -2.36 14.33
CA LEU A 119 -2.56 -2.18 12.88
C LEU A 119 -2.07 -3.38 12.07
N GLY A 120 -1.45 -4.37 12.72
CA GLY A 120 -0.81 -5.51 12.09
C GLY A 120 -1.15 -6.84 12.73
N CYS A 121 -2.40 -7.31 12.62
CA CYS A 121 -2.70 -8.74 12.69
C CYS A 121 -4.07 -9.05 12.05
N CYS A 122 -4.11 -9.08 10.71
CA CYS A 122 -5.13 -9.82 9.97
C CYS A 122 -4.48 -10.58 8.81
N SER A 123 -3.52 -11.44 9.16
CA SER A 123 -3.24 -12.64 8.37
C SER A 123 -4.18 -13.76 8.85
N CYS A 124 -5.45 -13.71 8.44
CA CYS A 124 -6.26 -14.92 8.35
C CYS A 124 -5.90 -15.53 6.98
N GLY A 125 -5.07 -16.56 6.88
CA GLY A 125 -5.28 -17.86 7.50
C GLY A 125 -6.12 -18.67 6.52
N GLY A 126 -5.44 -19.49 5.72
CA GLY A 126 -6.09 -20.30 4.70
C GLY A 126 -6.99 -21.40 5.25
N ALA A 127 -8.04 -21.69 4.49
CA ALA A 127 -8.54 -23.01 4.15
C ALA A 127 -9.31 -22.89 2.84
#